data_AF-A0A2V9ADU3-F1
#
_entry.id   AF-A0A2V9ADU3-F1
#
_cell.length_a   1.000
_cell.length_b   1.000
_cell.length_c   1.000
_cell.angle_alpha   90.00
_cell.angle_beta   90.00
_cell.angle_gamma   90.00
#
_symmetry.space_group_name_H-M   'P 1'
#
loop_
_entity.id
_entity.type
_entity.pdbx_description
1 polymer ?
#
loop_
_entity_poly.entity_id
_entity_poly.type
_entity_poly.pdbx_seq_one_letter_code
_entity_poly.pdbx_strand_id
1 'polypeptide(L)'
;MNVAETNASALAVARMRKIKNALTAILCGAVPAALLGKLFPTSPVHWLFGFVAGLVWANAFEYFYHRYLLHFPRNYLGRMHQLHHASIGTPLELEHLNLGGTPPLVLAAFVLNGLVITFLAEVLLKLRISPGVFIAFTVYVIAIEEVHWRIHMGGWLPSWLRFGREHHLIHHDRPAGRYNVFLPLFDWLLGTAKD
;
A
#
# COMPACT_ATOMS: atom_id res chain seq x y z
N MET A 1 21.70 7.41 26.17
CA MET A 1 21.70 7.36 24.70
C MET A 1 21.53 8.77 24.19
N ASN A 2 22.41 9.19 23.29
CA ASN A 2 22.28 10.48 22.61
C ASN A 2 21.13 10.40 21.58
N VAL A 3 20.40 11.51 21.36
CA VAL A 3 19.30 11.61 20.38
C VAL A 3 19.72 11.07 19.00
N ALA A 4 20.98 11.30 18.60
CA ALA A 4 21.53 10.78 17.36
C ALA A 4 21.58 9.23 17.29
N GLU A 5 21.91 8.56 18.40
CA GLU A 5 21.96 7.09 18.49
C GLU A 5 20.55 6.48 18.48
N THR A 6 19.61 7.11 19.18
CA THR A 6 18.19 6.73 19.18
C THR A 6 17.59 6.83 17.78
N ASN A 7 17.88 7.93 17.06
CA ASN A 7 17.42 8.14 15.69
C ASN A 7 18.02 7.12 14.69
N ALA A 8 19.28 6.72 14.87
CA ALA A 8 19.91 5.70 14.04
C ALA A 8 19.28 4.30 14.25
N SER A 9 18.98 3.94 15.50
CA SER A 9 18.30 2.69 15.84
C SER A 9 16.87 2.65 15.29
N ALA A 10 16.09 3.72 15.49
CA ALA A 10 14.73 3.85 14.98
C ALA A 10 14.69 3.73 13.44
N LEU A 11 15.61 4.40 12.75
CA LEU A 11 15.75 4.31 11.30
C LEU A 11 16.06 2.88 10.82
N ALA A 12 16.96 2.18 11.51
CA ALA A 12 17.31 0.79 11.17
C ALA A 12 16.11 -0.15 11.35
N VAL A 13 15.37 -0.02 12.44
CA VAL A 13 14.15 -0.80 12.70
C VAL A 13 13.09 -0.53 11.64
N ALA A 14 12.84 0.72 11.32
CA ALA A 14 11.84 1.13 10.36
C ALA A 14 12.17 0.63 8.92
N ARG A 15 13.44 0.75 8.50
CA ARG A 15 13.93 0.15 7.24
C ARG A 15 13.77 -1.36 7.21
N MET A 16 14.11 -2.04 8.30
CA MET A 16 13.98 -3.48 8.41
C MET A 16 12.52 -3.94 8.30
N ARG A 17 11.57 -3.22 8.92
CA ARG A 17 10.14 -3.50 8.79
C ARG A 17 9.68 -3.39 7.33
N LYS A 18 10.07 -2.31 6.65
CA LYS A 18 9.76 -2.12 5.23
C LYS A 18 10.34 -3.23 4.34
N ILE A 19 11.58 -3.65 4.58
CA ILE A 19 12.19 -4.78 3.85
C ILE A 19 11.39 -6.06 4.08
N LYS A 20 11.02 -6.35 5.34
CA LYS A 20 10.22 -7.54 5.67
C LYS A 20 8.85 -7.50 4.98
N ASN A 21 8.17 -6.36 5.00
CA ASN A 21 6.90 -6.18 4.30
C ASN A 21 7.03 -6.40 2.79
N ALA A 22 8.08 -5.84 2.16
CA ALA A 22 8.34 -6.04 0.75
C ALA A 22 8.61 -7.52 0.42
N LEU A 23 9.44 -8.21 1.21
CA LEU A 23 9.69 -9.65 1.04
C LEU A 23 8.41 -10.47 1.20
N THR A 24 7.57 -10.16 2.18
CA THR A 24 6.27 -10.80 2.35
C THR A 24 5.37 -10.54 1.15
N ALA A 25 5.28 -9.31 0.64
CA ALA A 25 4.50 -8.98 -0.55
C ALA A 25 5.00 -9.72 -1.81
N ILE A 26 6.32 -9.89 -1.96
CA ILE A 26 6.92 -10.67 -3.05
C ILE A 26 6.49 -12.13 -2.94
N LEU A 27 6.63 -12.76 -1.77
CA LEU A 27 6.26 -14.16 -1.57
C LEU A 27 4.75 -14.36 -1.78
N CYS A 28 3.92 -13.50 -1.18
CA CYS A 28 2.46 -13.57 -1.27
C CYS A 28 1.91 -13.21 -2.65
N GLY A 29 2.66 -12.52 -3.51
CA GLY A 29 2.28 -12.28 -4.89
C GLY A 29 2.79 -13.34 -5.85
N ALA A 30 4.10 -13.58 -5.83
CA ALA A 30 4.77 -14.44 -6.80
C ALA A 30 4.33 -15.90 -6.68
N VAL A 31 4.20 -16.43 -5.46
CA VAL A 31 3.80 -17.83 -5.25
C VAL A 31 2.37 -18.08 -5.73
N PRO A 32 1.34 -17.31 -5.29
CA PRO A 32 -0.01 -17.49 -5.82
C PRO A 32 -0.12 -17.19 -7.32
N ALA A 33 0.57 -16.17 -7.84
CA ALA A 33 0.54 -15.88 -9.28
C ALA A 33 1.06 -17.07 -10.10
N ALA A 34 2.18 -17.69 -9.69
CA ALA A 34 2.73 -18.86 -10.36
C ALA A 34 1.81 -20.09 -10.25
N LEU A 35 1.21 -20.32 -9.08
CA LEU A 35 0.26 -21.43 -8.87
C LEU A 35 -1.00 -21.25 -9.71
N LEU A 36 -1.61 -20.06 -9.67
CA LEU A 36 -2.82 -19.74 -10.43
C LEU A 36 -2.57 -19.76 -11.93
N GLY A 37 -1.41 -19.30 -12.40
CA GLY A 37 -1.04 -19.36 -13.81
C GLY A 37 -0.90 -20.80 -14.33
N LYS A 38 -0.62 -21.76 -13.45
CA LYS A 38 -0.61 -23.20 -13.77
C LYS A 38 -2.01 -23.82 -13.68
N LEU A 39 -2.77 -23.51 -12.62
CA LEU A 39 -4.10 -24.08 -12.38
C LEU A 39 -5.14 -23.58 -13.38
N PHE A 40 -5.00 -22.33 -13.82
CA PHE A 40 -5.85 -21.68 -14.80
C PHE A 40 -4.97 -21.27 -15.98
N PRO A 41 -4.91 -22.07 -17.05
CA PRO A 41 -4.06 -21.76 -18.19
C PRO A 41 -4.31 -20.34 -18.72
N THR A 42 -3.26 -19.53 -18.71
CA THR A 42 -3.28 -18.11 -19.07
C THR A 42 -2.30 -17.86 -20.21
N SER A 43 -2.54 -16.80 -21.01
CA SER A 43 -1.57 -16.31 -22.00
C SER A 43 -0.92 -15.01 -21.52
N PRO A 44 0.21 -14.57 -22.09
CA PRO A 44 0.86 -13.30 -21.70
C PRO A 44 -0.07 -12.08 -21.75
N VAL A 45 -1.05 -12.08 -22.67
CA VAL A 45 -2.07 -11.02 -22.76
C VAL A 45 -2.96 -10.97 -21.52
N HIS A 46 -3.34 -12.13 -20.97
CA HIS A 46 -4.11 -12.19 -19.73
C HIS A 46 -3.30 -11.66 -18.54
N TRP A 47 -1.99 -11.96 -18.50
CA TRP A 47 -1.10 -11.40 -17.48
C TRP A 47 -1.02 -9.88 -17.58
N LEU A 48 -0.91 -9.33 -18.79
CA LEU A 48 -0.87 -7.89 -19.00
C LEU A 48 -2.18 -7.22 -18.58
N PHE A 49 -3.33 -7.73 -19.02
CA PHE A 49 -4.64 -7.19 -18.61
C PHE A 49 -4.85 -7.31 -17.11
N GLY A 50 -4.49 -8.46 -16.51
CA GLY A 50 -4.51 -8.65 -15.07
C GLY A 50 -3.62 -7.67 -14.34
N PHE A 51 -2.44 -7.38 -14.87
CA PHE A 51 -1.54 -6.41 -14.27
C PHE A 51 -2.14 -5.00 -14.28
N VAL A 52 -2.68 -4.55 -15.42
CA VAL A 52 -3.33 -3.22 -15.51
C VAL A 52 -4.55 -3.14 -14.60
N ALA A 53 -5.45 -4.14 -14.65
CA ALA A 53 -6.62 -4.20 -13.77
C ALA A 53 -6.21 -4.26 -12.29
N GLY A 54 -5.13 -4.98 -11.98
CA GLY A 54 -4.59 -5.11 -10.65
C GLY A 54 -4.01 -3.81 -10.09
N LEU A 55 -3.41 -2.95 -10.93
CA LEU A 55 -2.96 -1.62 -10.49
C LEU A 55 -4.15 -0.73 -10.10
N VAL A 56 -5.23 -0.76 -10.89
CA VAL A 56 -6.46 -0.03 -10.58
C VAL A 56 -7.09 -0.58 -9.29
N TRP A 57 -7.16 -1.91 -9.16
CA TRP A 57 -7.64 -2.57 -7.95
C TRP A 57 -6.81 -2.22 -6.71
N ALA A 58 -5.49 -2.22 -6.82
CA ALA A 58 -4.60 -1.90 -5.72
C ALA A 58 -4.75 -0.45 -5.26
N ASN A 59 -4.93 0.48 -6.19
CA ASN A 59 -5.21 1.89 -5.89
C ASN A 59 -6.57 2.06 -5.21
N ALA A 60 -7.60 1.32 -5.64
CA ALA A 60 -8.90 1.26 -4.97
C ALA A 60 -8.75 0.72 -3.55
N PHE A 61 -8.06 -0.41 -3.41
CA PHE A 61 -7.82 -1.06 -2.12
C PHE A 61 -7.12 -0.10 -1.15
N GLU A 62 -6.06 0.59 -1.59
CA GLU A 62 -5.36 1.60 -0.78
C GLU A 62 -6.33 2.67 -0.30
N TYR A 63 -7.16 3.22 -1.18
CA TYR A 63 -8.16 4.24 -0.83
C TYR A 63 -9.10 3.74 0.27
N PHE A 64 -9.74 2.59 0.07
CA PHE A 64 -10.70 2.05 1.03
C PHE A 64 -10.04 1.61 2.33
N TYR A 65 -8.85 1.03 2.25
CA TYR A 65 -8.04 0.64 3.41
C TYR A 65 -7.68 1.88 4.24
N HIS A 66 -7.17 2.94 3.61
CA HIS A 66 -6.79 4.15 4.30
C HIS A 66 -8.03 4.85 4.90
N ARG A 67 -9.08 5.05 4.10
CA ARG A 67 -10.30 5.75 4.55
C ARG A 67 -11.07 5.02 5.65
N TYR A 68 -11.24 3.71 5.55
CA TYR A 68 -12.18 2.98 6.43
C TYR A 68 -11.50 2.08 7.45
N LEU A 69 -10.25 1.67 7.25
CA LEU A 69 -9.51 0.87 8.24
C LEU A 69 -8.52 1.73 9.01
N LEU A 70 -7.69 2.53 8.33
CA LEU A 70 -6.71 3.38 9.00
C LEU A 70 -7.34 4.62 9.66
N HIS A 71 -8.42 5.17 9.13
CA HIS A 71 -9.14 6.28 9.79
C HIS A 71 -10.27 5.80 10.74
N PHE A 72 -10.34 4.51 11.05
CA PHE A 72 -11.27 3.99 12.05
C PHE A 72 -10.59 3.82 13.43
N PRO A 73 -10.82 4.74 14.39
CA PRO A 73 -10.01 4.85 15.60
C PRO A 73 -10.13 3.66 16.56
N ARG A 74 -11.17 2.84 16.40
CA ARG A 74 -11.47 1.74 17.33
C ARG A 74 -10.66 0.47 17.05
N ASN A 75 -10.00 0.37 15.90
CA ASN A 75 -9.20 -0.81 15.55
C ASN A 75 -7.69 -0.56 15.76
N TYR A 76 -6.89 -1.64 15.69
CA TYR A 76 -5.44 -1.57 15.85
C TYR A 76 -4.76 -0.68 14.79
N LEU A 77 -5.16 -0.84 13.52
CA LEU A 77 -4.61 -0.10 12.40
C LEU A 77 -4.82 1.40 12.54
N GLY A 78 -6.02 1.82 12.97
CA GLY A 78 -6.37 3.21 13.16
C GLY A 78 -5.65 3.87 14.32
N ARG A 79 -5.38 3.13 15.41
CA ARG A 79 -4.50 3.64 16.47
C ARG A 79 -3.08 3.85 15.99
N MET A 80 -2.53 2.91 15.21
CA MET A 80 -1.20 3.08 14.63
C MET A 80 -1.14 4.24 13.64
N HIS A 81 -2.19 4.41 12.83
CA HIS A 81 -2.29 5.53 11.89
C HIS A 81 -2.44 6.87 12.59
N GLN A 82 -3.15 6.94 13.71
CA GLN A 82 -3.21 8.15 14.53
C GLN A 82 -1.86 8.51 15.12
N LEU A 83 -1.06 7.53 15.55
CA LEU A 83 0.32 7.77 15.99
C LEU A 83 1.19 8.30 14.83
N HIS A 84 1.01 7.76 13.63
CA HIS A 84 1.65 8.28 12.42
C HIS A 84 1.31 9.76 12.21
N HIS A 85 0.02 10.12 12.16
CA HIS A 85 -0.44 11.53 12.07
C HIS A 85 0.10 12.42 13.21
N ALA A 86 0.09 11.93 14.45
CA ALA A 86 0.52 12.71 15.61
C ALA A 86 2.04 12.90 15.71
N SER A 87 2.83 12.08 15.01
CA SER A 87 4.30 12.10 15.09
C SER A 87 4.96 12.89 13.97
N ILE A 88 4.20 13.37 12.98
CA ILE A 88 4.72 14.17 11.86
C ILE A 88 5.52 15.37 12.36
N GLY A 89 6.72 15.57 11.82
CA GLY A 89 7.62 16.65 12.20
C GLY A 89 8.30 16.48 13.57
N THR A 90 8.05 15.37 14.28
CA THR A 90 8.69 15.06 15.56
C THR A 90 9.83 14.04 15.37
N PRO A 91 10.75 13.90 16.34
CA PRO A 91 11.76 12.83 16.30
C PRO A 91 11.19 11.41 16.21
N LEU A 92 9.91 11.21 16.58
CA LEU A 92 9.24 9.91 16.59
C LEU A 92 8.58 9.55 15.25
N GLU A 93 8.59 10.45 14.25
CA GLU A 93 7.94 10.22 12.95
C GLU A 93 8.39 8.88 12.34
N LEU A 94 9.71 8.65 12.32
CA LEU A 94 10.36 7.44 11.80
C LEU A 94 9.82 6.13 12.38
N GLU A 95 9.44 6.13 13.65
CA GLU A 95 8.96 4.92 14.35
C GLU A 95 7.54 4.54 13.93
N HIS A 96 6.77 5.53 13.47
CA HIS A 96 5.36 5.43 13.15
C HIS A 96 5.08 5.59 11.65
N LEU A 97 6.09 5.81 10.80
CA LEU A 97 5.96 5.93 9.33
C LEU A 97 5.29 4.76 8.64
N ASN A 98 5.16 3.62 9.28
CA ASN A 98 4.48 2.50 8.67
C ASN A 98 2.96 2.70 8.72
N LEU A 99 2.26 2.53 7.60
CA LEU A 99 0.79 2.57 7.48
C LEU A 99 0.09 1.34 8.14
N GLY A 100 0.58 0.93 9.31
CA GLY A 100 0.11 -0.25 10.04
C GLY A 100 0.55 -1.60 9.43
N GLY A 101 1.33 -1.61 8.36
CA GLY A 101 1.87 -2.80 7.71
C GLY A 101 2.88 -3.55 8.57
N THR A 102 2.50 -4.74 9.01
CA THR A 102 3.43 -5.77 9.48
C THR A 102 3.34 -6.97 8.54
N PRO A 103 4.34 -7.87 8.50
CA PRO A 103 4.27 -9.05 7.64
C PRO A 103 2.95 -9.85 7.77
N PRO A 104 2.39 -10.10 8.97
CA PRO A 104 1.08 -10.72 9.11
C PRO A 104 -0.07 -9.94 8.46
N LEU A 105 -0.04 -8.60 8.53
CA LEU A 105 -1.08 -7.75 7.94
C LEU A 105 -0.94 -7.64 6.41
N VAL A 106 0.29 -7.63 5.89
CA VAL A 106 0.55 -7.77 4.45
C VAL A 106 0.02 -9.11 3.97
N LEU A 107 0.36 -10.21 4.65
CA LEU A 107 -0.18 -11.54 4.34
C LEU A 107 -1.72 -11.54 4.35
N ALA A 108 -2.35 -10.97 5.38
CA ALA A 108 -3.80 -10.89 5.48
C ALA A 108 -4.41 -10.09 4.31
N ALA A 109 -3.80 -8.97 3.91
CA ALA A 109 -4.23 -8.21 2.75
C ALA A 109 -4.18 -9.06 1.47
N PHE A 110 -3.10 -9.82 1.24
CA PHE A 110 -2.99 -10.71 0.09
C PHE A 110 -3.98 -11.87 0.13
N VAL A 111 -4.22 -12.48 1.30
CA VAL A 111 -5.18 -13.57 1.44
C VAL A 111 -6.59 -13.06 1.14
N LEU A 112 -7.01 -11.97 1.76
CA LEU A 112 -8.37 -11.42 1.59
C LEU A 112 -8.62 -10.94 0.16
N ASN A 113 -7.70 -10.13 -0.40
CA ASN A 113 -7.81 -9.70 -1.79
C ASN A 113 -7.70 -10.88 -2.75
N GLY A 114 -6.80 -11.81 -2.48
CA GLY A 114 -6.57 -13.00 -3.29
C GLY A 114 -7.80 -13.89 -3.39
N LEU A 115 -8.51 -14.12 -2.29
CA LEU A 115 -9.76 -14.88 -2.28
C LEU A 115 -10.84 -14.19 -3.13
N VAL A 116 -11.04 -12.88 -2.94
CA VAL A 116 -12.02 -12.10 -3.70
C VAL A 116 -11.70 -12.09 -5.18
N ILE A 117 -10.48 -11.70 -5.55
CA ILE A 117 -10.06 -11.60 -6.95
C ILE A 117 -10.05 -12.96 -7.63
N THR A 118 -9.51 -14.00 -7.00
CA THR A 118 -9.46 -15.33 -7.62
C THR A 118 -10.87 -15.85 -7.86
N PHE A 119 -11.77 -15.70 -6.88
CA PHE A 119 -13.16 -16.11 -7.06
C PHE A 119 -13.85 -15.34 -8.20
N LEU A 120 -13.75 -14.01 -8.21
CA LEU A 120 -14.39 -13.19 -9.23
C LEU A 120 -13.79 -13.42 -10.63
N ALA A 121 -12.47 -13.38 -10.76
CA ALA A 121 -11.78 -13.42 -12.04
C ALA A 121 -11.68 -14.84 -12.62
N GLU A 122 -11.48 -15.88 -11.80
CA GLU A 122 -11.25 -17.24 -12.30
C GLU A 122 -12.50 -18.10 -12.32
N VAL A 123 -13.35 -17.96 -11.30
CA VAL A 123 -14.52 -18.83 -11.10
C VAL A 123 -15.76 -18.20 -11.72
N LEU A 124 -16.09 -16.97 -11.30
CA LEU A 124 -17.34 -16.32 -11.72
C LEU A 124 -17.27 -15.79 -13.16
N LEU A 125 -16.28 -14.95 -13.46
CA LEU A 125 -16.17 -14.24 -14.74
C LEU A 125 -15.27 -14.95 -15.75
N LYS A 126 -14.48 -15.94 -15.31
CA LYS A 126 -13.58 -16.76 -16.16
C LYS A 126 -12.62 -15.91 -17.02
N LEU A 127 -12.19 -14.76 -16.51
CA LEU A 127 -11.29 -13.81 -17.17
C LEU A 127 -9.84 -14.28 -17.24
N ARG A 128 -9.41 -15.20 -16.36
CA ARG A 128 -8.05 -15.76 -16.38
C ARG A 128 -6.94 -14.74 -16.13
N ILE A 129 -7.22 -13.71 -15.33
CA ILE A 129 -6.31 -12.57 -15.12
C ILE A 129 -5.63 -12.52 -13.74
N SER A 130 -5.99 -13.42 -12.82
CA SER A 130 -5.53 -13.34 -11.42
C SER A 130 -4.01 -13.30 -11.27
N PRO A 131 -3.19 -14.08 -12.03
CA PRO A 131 -1.75 -13.99 -11.92
C PRO A 131 -1.20 -12.56 -12.11
N GLY A 132 -1.68 -11.85 -13.14
CA GLY A 132 -1.31 -10.47 -13.39
C GLY A 132 -1.74 -9.54 -12.25
N VAL A 133 -2.94 -9.75 -11.69
CA VAL A 133 -3.46 -8.95 -10.57
C VAL A 133 -2.59 -9.11 -9.32
N PHE A 134 -2.17 -10.33 -8.98
CA PHE A 134 -1.28 -10.57 -7.84
C PHE A 134 0.08 -9.88 -8.00
N ILE A 135 0.67 -9.94 -9.20
CA ILE A 135 1.94 -9.24 -9.47
C ILE A 135 1.76 -7.72 -9.36
N ALA A 136 0.69 -7.16 -9.91
CA ALA A 136 0.41 -5.73 -9.80
C ALA A 136 0.19 -5.30 -8.34
N PHE A 137 -0.55 -6.08 -7.56
CA PHE A 137 -0.79 -5.80 -6.15
C PHE A 137 0.52 -5.81 -5.35
N THR A 138 1.44 -6.76 -5.62
CA THR A 138 2.79 -6.76 -5.05
C THR A 138 3.59 -5.52 -5.40
N VAL A 139 3.66 -5.16 -6.68
CA VAL A 139 4.37 -3.95 -7.12
C VAL A 139 3.78 -2.73 -6.43
N TYR A 140 2.46 -2.65 -6.33
CA TYR A 140 1.77 -1.55 -5.70
C TYR A 140 2.06 -1.45 -4.20
N VAL A 141 1.99 -2.56 -3.44
CA VAL A 141 2.30 -2.60 -2.00
C VAL A 141 3.74 -2.16 -1.72
N ILE A 142 4.69 -2.55 -2.56
CA ILE A 142 6.08 -2.11 -2.42
C ILE A 142 6.21 -0.61 -2.76
N ALA A 143 5.57 -0.18 -3.84
CA ALA A 143 5.61 1.20 -4.30
C ALA A 143 4.98 2.17 -3.30
N ILE A 144 3.82 1.83 -2.74
CA ILE A 144 3.14 2.66 -1.75
C ILE A 144 4.01 2.86 -0.51
N GLU A 145 4.61 1.79 0.02
CA GLU A 145 5.46 1.87 1.22
C GLU A 145 6.75 2.67 0.93
N GLU A 146 7.37 2.51 -0.25
CA GLU A 146 8.54 3.29 -0.65
C GLU A 146 8.23 4.77 -0.89
N VAL A 147 7.15 5.06 -1.61
CA VAL A 147 6.77 6.44 -1.94
C VAL A 147 6.31 7.18 -0.69
N HIS A 148 5.47 6.56 0.14
CA HIS A 148 5.05 7.09 1.44
C HIS A 148 6.25 7.42 2.33
N TRP A 149 7.19 6.47 2.46
CA TRP A 149 8.44 6.69 3.18
C TRP A 149 9.22 7.91 2.66
N ARG A 150 9.40 8.02 1.34
CA ARG A 150 10.13 9.14 0.72
C ARG A 150 9.40 10.47 0.82
N ILE A 151 8.07 10.47 0.88
CA ILE A 151 7.29 11.69 1.12
C ILE A 151 7.69 12.27 2.48
N HIS A 152 7.62 11.45 3.54
CA HIS A 152 7.90 11.88 4.90
C HIS A 152 9.39 12.16 5.17
N MET A 153 10.28 11.36 4.60
CA MET A 153 11.73 11.55 4.79
C MET A 153 12.34 12.65 3.91
N GLY A 154 11.52 13.39 3.15
CA GLY A 154 12.02 14.37 2.19
C GLY A 154 12.89 13.77 1.07
N GLY A 155 12.78 12.46 0.84
CA GLY A 155 13.59 11.74 -0.15
C GLY A 155 13.27 12.13 -1.60
N TRP A 156 14.12 11.74 -2.54
CA TRP A 156 13.88 12.03 -3.96
C TRP A 156 12.69 11.24 -4.50
N LEU A 157 11.78 11.93 -5.20
CA LEU A 157 10.68 11.34 -5.96
C LEU A 157 10.77 11.76 -7.44
N PRO A 158 10.37 10.89 -8.38
CA PRO A 158 10.14 11.28 -9.76
C PRO A 158 9.25 12.52 -9.87
N SER A 159 9.48 13.36 -10.89
CA SER A 159 8.77 14.63 -11.07
C SER A 159 7.24 14.47 -11.08
N TRP A 160 6.76 13.40 -11.73
CA TRP A 160 5.35 13.06 -11.84
C TRP A 160 4.74 12.53 -10.54
N LEU A 161 5.52 12.23 -9.50
CA LEU A 161 5.02 11.85 -8.15
C LEU A 161 5.06 13.00 -7.14
N ARG A 162 5.59 14.17 -7.52
CA ARG A 162 5.68 15.32 -6.60
C ARG A 162 4.31 15.85 -6.18
N PHE A 163 3.34 15.83 -7.08
CA PHE A 163 1.97 16.21 -6.73
C PHE A 163 1.37 15.28 -5.67
N GLY A 164 1.73 13.98 -5.70
CA GLY A 164 1.32 13.00 -4.69
C GLY A 164 1.87 13.34 -3.30
N ARG A 165 3.10 13.85 -3.21
CA ARG A 165 3.65 14.39 -1.96
C ARG A 165 2.77 15.50 -1.39
N GLU A 166 2.47 16.52 -2.20
CA GLU A 166 1.65 17.65 -1.75
C GLU A 166 0.27 17.18 -1.33
N HIS A 167 -0.38 16.32 -2.13
CA HIS A 167 -1.67 15.72 -1.85
C HIS A 167 -1.69 14.99 -0.49
N HIS A 168 -0.69 14.15 -0.22
CA HIS A 168 -0.60 13.40 1.04
C HIS A 168 -0.15 14.26 2.22
N LEU A 169 0.66 15.29 2.04
CA LEU A 169 0.99 16.19 3.15
C LEU A 169 -0.23 17.02 3.57
N ILE A 170 -1.06 17.46 2.63
CA ILE A 170 -2.35 18.10 2.96
C ILE A 170 -3.26 17.12 3.71
N HIS A 171 -3.21 15.82 3.42
CA HIS A 171 -3.94 14.81 4.20
C HIS A 171 -3.55 14.82 5.69
N HIS A 172 -2.27 14.99 6.02
CA HIS A 172 -1.84 15.11 7.43
C HIS A 172 -2.42 16.35 8.09
N ASP A 173 -2.49 17.46 7.37
CA ASP A 173 -3.07 18.70 7.89
C ASP A 173 -4.61 18.62 8.02
N ARG A 174 -5.26 17.91 7.09
CA ARG A 174 -6.73 17.80 6.98
C ARG A 174 -7.13 16.34 6.69
N PRO A 175 -7.21 15.47 7.72
CA PRO A 175 -7.37 14.02 7.55
C PRO A 175 -8.76 13.55 7.09
N ALA A 176 -9.66 14.47 6.71
CA ALA A 176 -11.01 14.17 6.24
C ALA A 176 -11.12 13.89 4.72
N GLY A 177 -10.00 13.92 3.98
CA GLY A 177 -9.93 13.62 2.55
C GLY A 177 -8.52 13.19 2.13
N ARG A 178 -8.26 12.97 0.84
CA ARG A 178 -6.94 12.63 0.28
C ARG A 178 -6.36 11.31 0.82
N TYR A 179 -7.10 10.23 0.63
CA TYR A 179 -6.77 8.91 1.17
C TYR A 179 -5.81 8.09 0.31
N ASN A 180 -5.69 8.35 -0.98
CA ASN A 180 -4.58 7.78 -1.75
C ASN A 180 -3.32 8.64 -1.52
N VAL A 181 -2.20 7.99 -1.25
CA VAL A 181 -0.95 8.63 -0.85
C VAL A 181 -0.19 9.24 -2.02
N PHE A 182 -0.13 8.59 -3.19
CA PHE A 182 0.70 9.10 -4.29
C PHE A 182 0.02 9.21 -5.64
N LEU A 183 -1.02 8.40 -5.89
CA LEU A 183 -1.82 8.47 -7.10
C LEU A 183 -3.30 8.56 -6.70
N PRO A 184 -3.90 9.76 -6.69
CA PRO A 184 -5.23 10.01 -6.12
C PRO A 184 -6.38 9.71 -7.05
N LEU A 185 -6.32 8.57 -7.74
CA LEU A 185 -7.35 8.16 -8.69
C LEU A 185 -8.71 8.01 -7.98
N PHE A 186 -8.78 7.28 -6.87
CA PHE A 186 -10.05 7.09 -6.17
C PHE A 186 -10.47 8.29 -5.34
N ASP A 187 -9.53 9.12 -4.89
CA ASP A 187 -9.87 10.45 -4.35
C ASP A 187 -10.56 11.33 -5.40
N TRP A 188 -10.12 11.32 -6.65
CA TRP A 188 -10.78 12.06 -7.73
C TRP A 188 -12.13 11.48 -8.08
N LEU A 189 -12.21 10.15 -8.24
CA LEU A 189 -13.45 9.46 -8.60
C LEU A 189 -14.55 9.61 -7.55
N LEU A 190 -14.17 9.63 -6.26
CA LEU A 190 -15.10 9.68 -5.13
C LEU A 190 -15.20 11.07 -4.50
N GLY A 191 -14.56 12.07 -5.10
CA GLY A 191 -14.69 13.47 -4.71
C GLY A 191 -13.99 13.87 -3.40
N THR A 192 -13.01 13.10 -2.91
CA THR A 192 -12.29 13.39 -1.65
C THR A 192 -10.94 14.07 -1.84
N ALA A 193 -10.67 14.60 -3.04
CA ALA A 193 -9.40 15.29 -3.35
C ALA A 193 -9.38 16.81 -3.03
N LYS A 194 -10.54 17.45 -2.79
CA LYS A 194 -10.69 18.91 -2.90
C LYS A 194 -10.89 19.69 -1.59
N ASP A 195 -10.89 19.05 -0.43
CA ASP A 195 -11.19 19.71 0.86
C ASP A 195 -9.95 20.22 1.62
#